data_AF-A0A3N6MHX5-F1
#
_entry.id   AF-A0A3N6MHX5-F1
#
_cell.length_a   1.000
_cell.length_b   1.000
_cell.length_c   1.000
_cell.angle_alpha   90.00
_cell.angle_beta   90.00
_cell.angle_gamma   90.00
#
_symmetry.space_group_name_H-M   'P 1'
#
loop_
_entity.id
_entity.type
_entity.pdbx_description
1 polymer ?
#
loop_
_entity_poly.entity_id
_entity_poly.type
_entity_poly.pdbx_seq_one_letter_code
_entity_poly.pdbx_strand_id
1 'polypeptide(L)'
;MEQTYLFERSTNPIYVYYREIQSTDLHQRTITESESVLNFNEVLDGFEAQTGQHQFSELDMEPNPEMLIDMIFNTYPEHDDQSCAMLVNDFCSSMMTSARQEGKYAVLIVTADSIFICHTDSKEKSITKNVDVIERLLDTDNVNKYAEFRQQDGETIVRHYERHQTKSLSGWLGISESQISYRDAGEVQIFTEIDSSTCAFQYTRDEFEEKFLLPEGNYELIEGVLRTPNNEYSVTQVNFGMRSYDDTEEFLQDFHSLYYEVKSYREHFNQVASSMEPFQSKVYDDKNYVTEGKNGRNLVLKEHNDFNIVFASNKIEIAESWLVDLVQRFNDGTETQIYHAGRPFSKDAFKIGNFHIYNETDAKDLQKLNHVYERMQKAGTSDQLSNILSYVIFSVASDWLESPLSHFFSQMTEKYAKRLDAEGVVLRDEDEIIEFKARDWFTSANNEDTIADRIAKEIQGDTRLLVGGIDEEKQQIKPIDGGRFDSERNQRIRDKVLERNGNLDHIYFQKINLHNGDCLLFVFSTQTNDFTGLKEIV
;
A
#
# COMPACT_ATOMS: atom_id res chain seq x y z
N MET A 1 -44.87 20.75 9.05
CA MET A 1 -44.06 19.81 8.26
C MET A 1 -43.70 18.70 9.22
N GLU A 2 -44.35 17.55 9.04
CA GLU A 2 -44.08 16.35 9.84
C GLU A 2 -42.64 15.91 9.56
N GLN A 3 -41.83 15.76 10.61
CA GLN A 3 -40.59 15.00 10.52
C GLN A 3 -40.98 13.54 10.31
N THR A 4 -40.74 13.02 9.11
CA THR A 4 -40.82 11.60 8.84
C THR A 4 -39.71 10.92 9.64
N TYR A 5 -40.05 10.34 10.80
CA TYR A 5 -39.16 9.41 11.50
C TYR A 5 -38.86 8.25 10.54
N LEU A 6 -37.60 8.09 10.16
CA LEU A 6 -37.20 7.13 9.13
C LEU A 6 -37.10 5.68 9.64
N PHE A 7 -37.18 5.43 10.95
CA PHE A 7 -37.00 4.08 11.50
C PHE A 7 -37.81 3.85 12.80
N GLU A 8 -38.51 2.72 12.89
CA GLU A 8 -39.09 2.22 14.15
C GLU A 8 -38.07 1.35 14.88
N ARG A 9 -37.41 1.86 15.95
CA ARG A 9 -36.68 1.02 16.92
C ARG A 9 -37.70 0.34 17.85
N SER A 10 -37.77 -0.99 17.85
CA SER A 10 -38.54 -1.78 18.83
C SER A 10 -38.12 -3.25 18.74
N THR A 11 -37.80 -3.99 19.81
CA THR A 11 -38.71 -4.38 20.90
C THR A 11 -37.90 -5.00 22.05
N ASN A 12 -37.89 -4.31 23.19
CA ASN A 12 -38.03 -4.83 24.56
C ASN A 12 -37.74 -6.34 24.78
N PRO A 13 -36.77 -6.74 25.63
CA PRO A 13 -36.03 -5.92 26.61
C PRO A 13 -34.83 -5.13 26.05
N ILE A 14 -34.67 -3.86 26.46
CA ILE A 14 -33.37 -3.17 26.30
C ILE A 14 -32.48 -3.57 27.48
N TYR A 15 -31.27 -4.03 27.21
CA TYR A 15 -30.29 -4.32 28.24
C TYR A 15 -29.28 -3.21 28.33
N VAL A 16 -29.10 -2.65 29.53
CA VAL A 16 -28.14 -1.61 29.79
C VAL A 16 -27.14 -2.07 30.81
N TYR A 17 -25.87 -2.03 30.41
CA TYR A 17 -24.73 -2.30 31.26
C TYR A 17 -23.97 -0.99 31.45
N TYR A 18 -23.62 -0.63 32.68
CA TYR A 18 -22.84 0.57 32.93
C TYR A 18 -21.85 0.35 34.05
N ARG A 19 -20.71 0.99 33.91
CA ARG A 19 -19.58 0.87 34.83
C ARG A 19 -18.91 2.23 34.96
N GLU A 20 -18.62 2.63 36.20
CA GLU A 20 -17.67 3.72 36.42
C GLU A 20 -16.27 3.22 36.07
N ILE A 21 -15.50 3.99 35.29
CA ILE A 21 -14.24 3.51 34.69
C ILE A 21 -13.21 3.09 35.76
N GLN A 22 -13.23 3.74 36.94
CA GLN A 22 -12.35 3.39 38.05
C GLN A 22 -12.89 2.26 38.95
N SER A 23 -14.18 1.93 38.86
CA SER A 23 -14.79 0.82 39.59
C SER A 23 -14.54 -0.50 38.87
N THR A 24 -14.59 -1.63 39.56
CA THR A 24 -14.65 -2.96 38.92
C THR A 24 -16.08 -3.47 38.76
N ASP A 25 -17.04 -2.80 39.37
CA ASP A 25 -18.42 -3.24 39.44
C ASP A 25 -19.17 -2.84 38.16
N LEU A 26 -19.65 -3.85 37.43
CA LEU A 26 -20.57 -3.67 36.32
C LEU A 26 -22.00 -3.71 36.87
N HIS A 27 -22.76 -2.66 36.59
CA HIS A 27 -24.18 -2.61 36.88
C HIS A 27 -24.97 -2.98 35.64
N GLN A 28 -26.05 -3.73 35.82
CA GLN A 28 -26.95 -4.14 34.76
C GLN A 28 -28.37 -3.69 35.10
N ARG A 29 -29.10 -3.29 34.06
CA ARG A 29 -30.51 -2.96 34.12
C ARG A 29 -31.20 -3.43 32.85
N THR A 30 -32.32 -4.12 33.01
CA THR A 30 -33.20 -4.48 31.90
C THR A 30 -34.39 -3.54 31.89
N ILE A 31 -34.65 -2.89 30.76
CA ILE A 31 -35.77 -1.97 30.58
C ILE A 31 -36.84 -2.69 29.77
N THR A 32 -38.00 -2.89 30.40
CA THR A 32 -39.13 -3.59 29.80
C THR A 32 -40.43 -2.80 29.71
N GLU A 33 -40.44 -1.56 30.18
CA GLU A 33 -41.62 -0.71 30.16
C GLU A 33 -41.68 0.07 28.85
N SER A 34 -42.79 -0.02 28.12
CA SER A 34 -42.91 0.54 26.76
C SER A 34 -42.60 2.03 26.67
N GLU A 35 -43.01 2.81 27.67
CA GLU A 35 -42.72 4.26 27.72
C GLU A 35 -41.23 4.52 27.90
N SER A 36 -40.55 3.81 28.81
CA SER A 36 -39.09 3.93 29.00
C SER A 36 -38.30 3.43 27.79
N VAL A 37 -38.79 2.40 27.08
CA VAL A 37 -38.17 1.91 25.84
C VAL A 37 -38.25 2.96 24.74
N LEU A 38 -39.40 3.61 24.57
CA LEU A 38 -39.57 4.70 23.60
C LEU A 38 -38.64 5.87 23.91
N ASN A 39 -38.59 6.32 25.17
CA ASN A 39 -37.70 7.40 25.59
C ASN A 39 -36.22 7.05 25.32
N PHE A 40 -35.80 5.82 25.60
CA PHE A 40 -34.43 5.38 25.33
C PHE A 40 -34.10 5.39 23.84
N ASN A 41 -35.02 4.90 23.01
CA ASN A 41 -34.83 4.88 21.56
C ASN A 41 -34.75 6.31 20.99
N GLU A 42 -35.58 7.24 21.46
CA GLU A 42 -35.50 8.65 21.07
C GLU A 42 -34.14 9.27 21.42
N VAL A 43 -33.58 8.95 22.59
CA VAL A 43 -32.24 9.41 22.98
C VAL A 43 -31.18 8.84 22.03
N LEU A 44 -31.23 7.55 21.71
CA LEU A 44 -30.28 6.91 20.80
C LEU A 44 -30.38 7.46 19.37
N ASP A 45 -31.61 7.68 18.87
CA ASP A 45 -31.85 8.28 17.56
C ASP A 45 -31.29 9.71 17.47
N GLY A 46 -31.31 10.46 18.57
CA GLY A 46 -30.71 11.79 18.65
C GLY A 46 -29.21 11.82 18.33
N PHE A 47 -28.50 10.70 18.53
CA PHE A 47 -27.08 10.60 18.20
C PHE A 47 -26.82 10.34 16.70
N GLU A 48 -27.76 9.73 15.97
CA GLU A 48 -27.57 9.36 14.55
C GLU A 48 -27.21 10.55 13.66
N ALA A 49 -27.76 11.74 13.96
CA ALA A 49 -27.53 12.96 13.18
C ALA A 49 -26.08 13.50 13.23
N GLN A 50 -25.21 12.97 14.10
CA GLN A 50 -23.89 13.54 14.40
C GLN A 50 -22.71 12.58 14.16
N THR A 51 -22.86 11.57 13.29
CA THR A 51 -21.86 10.47 13.17
C THR A 51 -21.20 10.28 11.83
N GLY A 52 -19.98 9.75 11.87
CA GLY A 52 -19.37 9.04 10.76
C GLY A 52 -19.90 7.60 10.68
N GLN A 53 -19.97 7.05 9.46
CA GLN A 53 -20.45 5.69 9.19
C GLN A 53 -19.39 4.84 8.47
N HIS A 54 -19.40 3.54 8.77
CA HIS A 54 -18.53 2.50 8.20
C HIS A 54 -19.31 1.18 8.08
N GLN A 55 -18.95 0.31 7.14
CA GLN A 55 -19.38 -1.08 7.25
C GLN A 55 -18.51 -1.79 8.29
N PHE A 56 -19.10 -2.68 9.09
CA PHE A 56 -18.38 -3.42 10.12
C PHE A 56 -17.24 -4.26 9.54
N SER A 57 -17.44 -4.84 8.35
CA SER A 57 -16.43 -5.61 7.61
C SER A 57 -15.24 -4.79 7.12
N GLU A 58 -15.36 -3.47 7.06
CA GLU A 58 -14.26 -2.56 6.64
C GLU A 58 -13.36 -2.16 7.82
N LEU A 59 -13.74 -2.49 9.06
CA LEU A 59 -13.03 -2.10 10.26
C LEU A 59 -11.97 -3.13 10.64
N ASP A 60 -10.72 -2.69 10.82
CA ASP A 60 -9.62 -3.55 11.30
C ASP A 60 -9.63 -3.66 12.84
N MET A 61 -10.78 -4.10 13.38
CA MET A 61 -10.95 -4.24 14.83
C MET A 61 -10.07 -5.37 15.37
N GLU A 62 -9.66 -5.25 16.63
CA GLU A 62 -9.03 -6.40 17.29
C GLU A 62 -10.01 -7.59 17.32
N PRO A 63 -9.53 -8.85 17.18
CA PRO A 63 -10.42 -10.02 17.09
C PRO A 63 -11.36 -10.21 18.30
N ASN A 64 -10.98 -9.69 19.47
CA ASN A 64 -11.75 -9.85 20.70
C ASN A 64 -13.04 -9.01 20.70
N PRO A 65 -13.02 -7.67 20.53
CA PRO A 65 -14.24 -6.88 20.48
C PRO A 65 -15.15 -7.28 19.31
N GLU A 66 -14.59 -7.62 18.14
CA GLU A 66 -15.36 -8.11 16.98
C GLU A 66 -16.15 -9.38 17.33
N MET A 67 -15.47 -10.40 17.87
CA MET A 67 -16.10 -11.65 18.29
C MET A 67 -17.19 -11.44 19.37
N LEU A 68 -16.98 -10.50 20.30
CA LEU A 68 -17.94 -10.21 21.37
C LEU A 68 -19.21 -9.54 20.81
N ILE A 69 -19.07 -8.62 19.86
CA ILE A 69 -20.20 -7.96 19.19
C ILE A 69 -21.05 -9.00 18.46
N ASP A 70 -20.42 -9.87 17.67
CA ASP A 70 -21.10 -10.95 16.96
C ASP A 70 -21.78 -11.93 17.93
N MET A 71 -21.11 -12.29 19.02
CA MET A 71 -21.68 -13.19 20.02
C MET A 71 -22.94 -12.58 20.67
N ILE A 72 -22.89 -11.30 21.03
CA ILE A 72 -24.02 -10.60 21.65
C ILE A 72 -25.21 -10.51 20.67
N PHE A 73 -24.97 -10.17 19.40
CA PHE A 73 -26.03 -10.15 18.39
C PHE A 73 -26.66 -11.52 18.17
N ASN A 74 -25.84 -12.57 18.01
CA ASN A 74 -26.33 -13.92 17.69
C ASN A 74 -27.08 -14.60 18.83
N THR A 75 -26.88 -14.13 20.06
CA THR A 75 -27.49 -14.72 21.27
C THR A 75 -28.59 -13.86 21.88
N TYR A 76 -28.85 -12.65 21.38
CA TYR A 76 -29.94 -11.81 21.86
C TYR A 76 -31.32 -12.53 21.75
N PRO A 77 -32.20 -12.42 22.76
CA PRO A 77 -32.08 -11.66 24.01
C PRO A 77 -31.41 -12.44 25.16
N GLU A 78 -30.91 -13.65 24.91
CA GLU A 78 -30.29 -14.56 25.89
C GLU A 78 -28.76 -14.46 25.93
N HIS A 79 -28.20 -13.32 25.51
CA HIS A 79 -26.76 -13.09 25.59
C HIS A 79 -26.25 -13.19 27.02
N ASP A 80 -25.00 -13.62 27.19
CA ASP A 80 -24.41 -13.76 28.51
C ASP A 80 -23.84 -12.42 29.02
N ASP A 81 -24.10 -12.12 30.29
CA ASP A 81 -23.61 -10.90 30.93
C ASP A 81 -22.08 -10.78 30.92
N GLN A 82 -21.37 -11.91 30.83
CA GLN A 82 -19.92 -11.96 30.83
C GLN A 82 -19.34 -11.40 29.51
N SER A 83 -19.95 -11.70 28.36
CA SER A 83 -19.59 -11.12 27.06
C SER A 83 -19.78 -9.61 27.06
N CYS A 84 -20.91 -9.12 27.59
CA CYS A 84 -21.15 -7.68 27.75
C CYS A 84 -20.12 -7.03 28.69
N ALA A 85 -19.79 -7.69 29.80
CA ALA A 85 -18.76 -7.22 30.72
C ALA A 85 -17.37 -7.16 30.07
N MET A 86 -17.01 -8.18 29.29
CA MET A 86 -15.74 -8.23 28.57
C MET A 86 -15.66 -7.11 27.53
N LEU A 87 -16.73 -6.86 26.78
CA LEU A 87 -16.79 -5.78 25.80
C LEU A 87 -16.64 -4.40 26.46
N VAL A 88 -17.35 -4.16 27.56
CA VAL A 88 -17.22 -2.90 28.33
C VAL A 88 -15.80 -2.76 28.88
N ASN A 89 -15.19 -3.84 29.38
CA ASN A 89 -13.83 -3.80 29.92
C ASN A 89 -12.79 -3.49 28.84
N ASP A 90 -12.94 -4.12 27.67
CA ASP A 90 -12.09 -3.91 26.51
C ASP A 90 -12.16 -2.45 26.05
N PHE A 91 -13.38 -1.93 25.87
CA PHE A 91 -13.63 -0.52 25.56
C PHE A 91 -13.08 0.45 26.61
N CYS A 92 -13.18 0.14 27.90
CA CYS A 92 -12.58 0.97 28.95
C CYS A 92 -11.05 0.95 28.91
N SER A 93 -10.47 -0.19 28.53
CA SER A 93 -9.02 -0.38 28.50
C SER A 93 -8.36 0.43 27.38
N SER A 94 -9.05 0.65 26.26
CA SER A 94 -8.58 1.49 25.15
C SER A 94 -8.54 2.99 25.50
N MET A 95 -9.18 3.41 26.61
CA MET A 95 -9.24 4.82 27.02
C MET A 95 -7.92 5.33 27.64
N MET A 96 -7.52 6.55 27.25
CA MET A 96 -6.32 7.26 27.74
C MET A 96 -6.52 7.94 29.12
N THR A 97 -5.43 8.35 29.76
CA THR A 97 -5.35 8.73 31.20
C THR A 97 -6.36 9.76 31.70
N SER A 98 -6.73 10.80 30.93
CA SER A 98 -7.75 11.78 31.36
C SER A 98 -9.18 11.24 31.29
N ALA A 99 -9.45 10.26 30.41
CA ALA A 99 -10.75 9.60 30.31
C ALA A 99 -11.01 8.61 31.46
N ARG A 100 -9.97 8.25 32.23
CA ARG A 100 -10.04 7.37 33.41
C ARG A 100 -10.21 8.11 34.74
N GLN A 101 -10.58 9.39 34.73
CA GLN A 101 -10.84 10.16 35.96
C GLN A 101 -12.16 9.72 36.63
N GLU A 102 -12.24 9.94 37.94
CA GLU A 102 -13.44 9.68 38.75
C GLU A 102 -14.66 10.45 38.20
N GLY A 103 -15.85 9.85 38.25
CA GLY A 103 -17.07 10.45 37.70
C GLY A 103 -17.33 10.22 36.20
N LYS A 104 -16.57 9.33 35.56
CA LYS A 104 -16.73 8.95 34.14
C LYS A 104 -17.21 7.52 33.99
N TYR A 105 -18.12 7.30 33.06
CA TYR A 105 -18.81 6.03 32.89
C TYR A 105 -18.60 5.47 31.48
N ALA A 106 -18.54 4.14 31.39
CA ALA A 106 -18.80 3.41 30.17
C ALA A 106 -20.22 2.83 30.24
N VAL A 107 -21.00 3.02 29.19
CA VAL A 107 -22.38 2.53 29.10
C VAL A 107 -22.50 1.73 27.80
N LEU A 108 -22.95 0.49 27.93
CA LEU A 108 -23.28 -0.42 26.84
C LEU A 108 -24.79 -0.66 26.85
N ILE A 109 -25.44 -0.50 25.71
CA ILE A 109 -26.86 -0.71 25.51
C ILE A 109 -27.01 -1.72 24.38
N VAL A 110 -27.78 -2.78 24.65
CA VAL A 110 -28.01 -3.87 23.71
C VAL A 110 -29.51 -3.94 23.42
N THR A 111 -29.84 -3.83 22.14
CA THR A 111 -31.17 -4.07 21.57
C THR A 111 -31.09 -5.24 20.58
N ALA A 112 -32.23 -5.63 20.00
CA ALA A 112 -32.27 -6.70 19.01
C ALA A 112 -31.47 -6.38 17.74
N ASP A 113 -31.42 -5.11 17.35
CA ASP A 113 -30.84 -4.61 16.10
C ASP A 113 -29.60 -3.74 16.30
N SER A 114 -29.25 -3.39 17.54
CA SER A 114 -28.18 -2.44 17.83
C SER A 114 -27.40 -2.77 19.11
N ILE A 115 -26.09 -2.56 19.05
CA ILE A 115 -25.19 -2.54 20.20
C ILE A 115 -24.57 -1.14 20.24
N PHE A 116 -24.93 -0.36 21.26
CA PHE A 116 -24.44 1.00 21.46
C PHE A 116 -23.51 1.04 22.67
N ILE A 117 -22.27 1.50 22.50
CA ILE A 117 -21.30 1.66 23.58
C ILE A 117 -20.76 3.08 23.61
N CYS A 118 -20.75 3.70 24.79
CA CYS A 118 -20.34 5.10 24.93
C CYS A 118 -19.54 5.38 26.20
N HIS A 119 -18.78 6.47 26.14
CA HIS A 119 -18.09 7.11 27.25
C HIS A 119 -18.79 8.40 27.62
N THR A 120 -19.10 8.57 28.90
CA THR A 120 -19.86 9.72 29.40
C THR A 120 -19.16 10.39 30.58
N ASP A 121 -19.33 11.70 30.71
CA ASP A 121 -18.83 12.50 31.84
C ASP A 121 -20.01 12.98 32.70
N SER A 122 -20.04 12.57 33.97
CA SER A 122 -21.00 13.09 34.93
C SER A 122 -20.42 14.36 35.57
N LYS A 123 -20.70 15.52 34.98
CA LYS A 123 -20.34 16.83 35.57
C LYS A 123 -21.00 17.09 36.94
N GLU A 124 -22.04 16.35 37.30
CA GLU A 124 -22.74 16.51 38.58
C GLU A 124 -22.36 15.43 39.59
N LYS A 125 -21.76 15.82 40.72
CA LYS A 125 -21.44 14.94 41.87
C LYS A 125 -22.69 14.37 42.59
N SER A 126 -23.90 14.64 42.09
CA SER A 126 -25.18 14.35 42.74
C SER A 126 -26.00 13.26 42.07
N ILE A 127 -25.40 12.41 41.25
CA ILE A 127 -26.07 11.23 40.69
C ILE A 127 -26.34 10.21 41.82
N THR A 128 -27.50 10.35 42.46
CA THR A 128 -28.05 9.35 43.38
C THR A 128 -28.48 8.11 42.60
N LYS A 129 -28.19 6.92 43.16
CA LYS A 129 -28.39 5.57 42.60
C LYS A 129 -29.85 5.17 42.31
N ASN A 130 -30.63 5.97 41.59
CA ASN A 130 -32.00 5.62 41.19
C ASN A 130 -32.31 6.13 39.78
N VAL A 131 -32.77 5.19 38.93
CA VAL A 131 -33.65 5.27 37.75
C VAL A 131 -33.44 6.38 36.70
N ASP A 132 -33.24 7.64 37.08
CA ASP A 132 -33.07 8.83 36.21
C ASP A 132 -31.61 9.12 35.82
N VAL A 133 -30.71 8.20 36.14
CA VAL A 133 -29.26 8.37 35.96
C VAL A 133 -28.82 8.11 34.52
N ILE A 134 -29.34 7.06 33.90
CA ILE A 134 -28.80 6.58 32.62
C ILE A 134 -29.21 7.52 31.47
N GLU A 135 -30.46 7.98 31.46
CA GLU A 135 -30.93 8.96 30.48
C GLU A 135 -30.08 10.24 30.55
N ARG A 136 -29.75 10.71 31.76
CA ARG A 136 -28.81 11.83 31.96
C ARG A 136 -27.39 11.54 31.52
N LEU A 137 -26.88 10.31 31.71
CA LEU A 137 -25.55 9.94 31.21
C LEU A 137 -25.52 9.95 29.67
N LEU A 138 -26.65 9.64 29.04
CA LEU A 138 -26.82 9.59 27.59
C LEU A 138 -27.28 10.93 26.99
N ASP A 139 -27.35 12.01 27.78
CA ASP A 139 -27.52 13.35 27.20
C ASP A 139 -26.34 13.61 26.22
N THR A 140 -26.65 14.14 25.05
CA THR A 140 -25.65 14.46 24.02
C THR A 140 -24.54 15.38 24.54
N ASP A 141 -24.85 16.21 25.54
CA ASP A 141 -23.90 17.08 26.25
C ASP A 141 -22.96 16.34 27.21
N ASN A 142 -23.27 15.10 27.61
CA ASN A 142 -22.47 14.29 28.52
C ASN A 142 -21.70 13.16 27.82
N VAL A 143 -22.14 12.72 26.65
CA VAL A 143 -21.40 11.73 25.84
C VAL A 143 -20.17 12.36 25.19
N ASN A 144 -19.00 11.84 25.56
CA ASN A 144 -17.73 12.26 24.98
C ASN A 144 -17.40 11.47 23.71
N LYS A 145 -17.73 10.18 23.68
CA LYS A 145 -17.51 9.34 22.50
C LYS A 145 -18.46 8.15 22.51
N TYR A 146 -18.85 7.65 21.35
CA TYR A 146 -19.67 6.45 21.24
C TYR A 146 -19.44 5.70 19.92
N ALA A 147 -19.71 4.39 19.94
CA ALA A 147 -19.89 3.57 18.76
C ALA A 147 -21.25 2.84 18.82
N GLU A 148 -21.95 2.80 17.70
CA GLU A 148 -23.19 2.05 17.51
C GLU A 148 -22.96 1.03 16.38
N PHE A 149 -23.08 -0.25 16.69
CA PHE A 149 -23.13 -1.32 15.72
C PHE A 149 -24.59 -1.61 15.45
N ARG A 150 -25.05 -1.48 14.21
CA ARG A 150 -26.46 -1.65 13.86
C ARG A 150 -26.64 -2.62 12.72
N GLN A 151 -27.45 -3.65 12.91
CA GLN A 151 -27.81 -4.58 11.85
C GLN A 151 -28.89 -3.95 10.95
N GLN A 152 -28.57 -3.76 9.67
CA GLN A 152 -29.48 -3.23 8.66
C GLN A 152 -29.31 -4.02 7.35
N ASP A 153 -30.41 -4.49 6.78
CA ASP A 153 -30.44 -5.18 5.47
C ASP A 153 -29.47 -6.38 5.33
N GLY A 154 -29.13 -7.03 6.44
CA GLY A 154 -28.21 -8.18 6.48
C GLY A 154 -26.74 -7.81 6.63
N GLU A 155 -26.42 -6.53 6.76
CA GLU A 155 -25.09 -6.01 7.04
C GLU A 155 -25.06 -5.33 8.42
N THR A 156 -23.86 -5.19 9.00
CA THR A 156 -23.67 -4.41 10.21
C THR A 156 -23.03 -3.07 9.85
N ILE A 157 -23.74 -1.99 10.12
CA ILE A 157 -23.26 -0.62 9.95
C ILE A 157 -22.74 -0.12 11.29
N VAL A 158 -21.55 0.45 11.30
CA VAL A 158 -20.94 1.06 12.48
C VAL A 158 -21.01 2.57 12.38
N ARG A 159 -21.62 3.20 13.38
CA ARG A 159 -21.64 4.65 13.54
C ARG A 159 -20.79 5.06 14.71
N HIS A 160 -20.06 6.15 14.59
CA HIS A 160 -19.24 6.62 15.70
C HIS A 160 -19.15 8.14 15.79
N TYR A 161 -18.88 8.61 17.00
CA TYR A 161 -18.68 10.01 17.34
C TYR A 161 -17.62 10.13 18.43
N GLU A 162 -16.77 11.14 18.32
CA GLU A 162 -15.84 11.53 19.38
C GLU A 162 -15.75 13.06 19.49
N ARG A 163 -16.19 13.62 20.63
CA ARG A 163 -16.22 15.07 20.92
C ARG A 163 -14.83 15.70 20.94
N HIS A 164 -13.85 14.97 21.46
CA HIS A 164 -12.45 15.39 21.53
C HIS A 164 -11.62 14.30 20.90
N GLN A 165 -10.96 14.60 19.78
CA GLN A 165 -10.14 13.68 19.00
C GLN A 165 -8.99 13.10 19.84
N THR A 166 -9.27 12.05 20.62
CA THR A 166 -8.30 11.43 21.53
C THR A 166 -7.73 10.14 20.95
N LYS A 167 -8.10 9.79 19.71
CA LYS A 167 -7.68 8.59 18.95
C LYS A 167 -8.07 7.24 19.58
N SER A 168 -8.58 7.25 20.81
CA SER A 168 -8.91 6.03 21.56
C SER A 168 -10.10 5.26 21.00
N LEU A 169 -11.17 5.95 20.58
CA LEU A 169 -12.33 5.27 19.98
C LEU A 169 -12.01 4.75 18.59
N SER A 170 -11.39 5.60 17.78
CA SER A 170 -11.06 5.26 16.40
C SER A 170 -10.03 4.12 16.33
N GLY A 171 -9.04 4.10 17.23
CA GLY A 171 -8.12 2.97 17.37
C GLY A 171 -8.81 1.69 17.87
N TRP A 172 -9.77 1.80 18.78
CA TRP A 172 -10.57 0.65 19.24
C TRP A 172 -11.45 0.06 18.12
N LEU A 173 -11.95 0.92 17.23
CA LEU A 173 -12.69 0.53 16.03
C LEU A 173 -11.79 0.09 14.86
N GLY A 174 -10.46 0.09 15.01
CA GLY A 174 -9.58 -0.28 13.89
C GLY A 174 -9.59 0.70 12.72
N ILE A 175 -10.05 1.93 12.91
CA ILE A 175 -10.05 2.95 11.88
C ILE A 175 -8.61 3.48 11.77
N SER A 176 -8.00 3.35 10.59
CA SER A 176 -6.60 3.73 10.39
C SER A 176 -6.37 5.21 10.66
N GLU A 177 -5.20 5.56 11.23
CA GLU A 177 -4.82 6.97 11.45
C GLU A 177 -4.83 7.76 10.15
N SER A 178 -4.53 7.12 9.02
CA SER A 178 -4.63 7.71 7.67
C SER A 178 -6.06 8.00 7.27
N GLN A 179 -7.03 7.10 7.50
CA GLN A 179 -8.43 7.34 7.17
C GLN A 179 -9.05 8.44 8.05
N ILE A 180 -8.69 8.48 9.34
CA ILE A 180 -9.10 9.56 10.24
C ILE A 180 -8.44 10.86 9.79
N SER A 181 -7.12 10.86 9.55
CA SER A 181 -6.41 12.05 9.11
C SER A 181 -6.87 12.54 7.74
N TYR A 182 -7.25 11.65 6.82
CA TYR A 182 -7.70 11.99 5.46
C TYR A 182 -9.16 12.45 5.45
N ARG A 183 -10.05 11.85 6.26
CA ARG A 183 -11.42 12.35 6.48
C ARG A 183 -11.43 13.67 7.26
N ASP A 184 -10.51 13.86 8.20
CA ASP A 184 -10.41 15.06 9.06
C ASP A 184 -9.46 16.14 8.50
N ALA A 185 -8.74 15.89 7.40
CA ALA A 185 -7.83 16.85 6.79
C ALA A 185 -8.55 18.06 6.18
N GLY A 186 -9.88 18.13 6.21
CA GLY A 186 -10.62 19.31 5.79
C GLY A 186 -10.45 19.65 4.31
N GLU A 187 -10.53 20.93 3.98
CA GLU A 187 -10.45 21.43 2.61
C GLU A 187 -9.00 21.66 2.17
N VAL A 188 -8.75 21.49 0.87
CA VAL A 188 -7.48 21.88 0.24
C VAL A 188 -7.57 23.35 -0.12
N GLN A 189 -6.66 24.16 0.40
CA GLN A 189 -6.56 25.59 0.10
C GLN A 189 -5.23 25.89 -0.61
N ILE A 190 -5.29 26.36 -1.85
CA ILE A 190 -4.12 26.75 -2.64
C ILE A 190 -4.02 28.27 -2.66
N PHE A 191 -2.98 28.82 -2.04
CA PHE A 191 -2.74 30.25 -1.97
C PHE A 191 -1.92 30.73 -3.16
N THR A 192 -2.38 31.80 -3.80
CA THR A 192 -1.74 32.40 -4.97
C THR A 192 -1.67 33.93 -4.83
N GLU A 193 -0.81 34.57 -5.61
CA GLU A 193 -0.80 36.03 -5.74
C GLU A 193 -1.41 36.47 -7.07
N ILE A 194 -2.44 37.31 -7.00
CA ILE A 194 -3.11 37.91 -8.15
C ILE A 194 -3.22 39.42 -7.91
N ASP A 195 -2.69 40.23 -8.81
CA ASP A 195 -2.75 41.70 -8.74
C ASP A 195 -2.34 42.29 -7.36
N SER A 196 -1.26 41.77 -6.78
CA SER A 196 -0.75 42.15 -5.43
C SER A 196 -1.70 41.82 -4.26
N SER A 197 -2.68 40.94 -4.48
CA SER A 197 -3.56 40.40 -3.45
C SER A 197 -3.33 38.90 -3.31
N THR A 198 -3.34 38.40 -2.07
CA THR A 198 -3.32 36.95 -1.81
C THR A 198 -4.74 36.40 -1.99
N CYS A 199 -4.88 35.43 -2.89
CA CYS A 199 -6.11 34.70 -3.14
C CYS A 199 -5.95 33.25 -2.69
N ALA A 200 -7.03 32.61 -2.26
CA ALA A 200 -7.04 31.19 -1.93
C ALA A 200 -8.10 30.48 -2.77
N PHE A 201 -7.70 29.46 -3.51
CA PHE A 201 -8.62 28.51 -4.14
C PHE A 201 -8.91 27.39 -3.15
N GLN A 202 -10.17 27.24 -2.79
CA GLN A 202 -10.61 26.28 -1.79
C GLN A 202 -11.38 25.17 -2.49
N TYR A 203 -10.97 23.94 -2.23
CA TYR A 203 -11.59 22.74 -2.78
C TYR A 203 -11.97 21.84 -1.62
N THR A 204 -13.19 21.30 -1.66
CA THR A 204 -13.48 20.10 -0.90
C THR A 204 -12.61 18.95 -1.43
N ARG A 205 -12.39 17.91 -0.62
CA ARG A 205 -11.60 16.76 -1.02
C ARG A 205 -12.11 16.15 -2.33
N ASP A 206 -13.41 15.85 -2.39
CA ASP A 206 -14.02 15.20 -3.55
C ASP A 206 -13.90 16.08 -4.81
N GLU A 207 -13.98 17.41 -4.67
CA GLU A 207 -13.72 18.33 -5.77
C GLU A 207 -12.25 18.38 -6.20
N PHE A 208 -11.32 18.26 -5.24
CA PHE A 208 -9.90 18.20 -5.55
C PHE A 208 -9.56 16.91 -6.31
N GLU A 209 -10.08 15.77 -5.85
CA GLU A 209 -9.95 14.49 -6.54
C GLU A 209 -10.52 14.56 -7.98
N GLU A 210 -11.75 15.06 -8.14
CA GLU A 210 -12.40 15.17 -9.46
C GLU A 210 -11.64 16.09 -10.42
N LYS A 211 -11.14 17.23 -9.94
CA LYS A 211 -10.55 18.26 -10.80
C LYS A 211 -9.07 18.02 -11.10
N PHE A 212 -8.32 17.41 -10.19
CA PHE A 212 -6.86 17.27 -10.28
C PHE A 212 -6.39 15.83 -10.51
N LEU A 213 -7.14 14.81 -10.06
CA LEU A 213 -6.66 13.42 -10.08
C LEU A 213 -7.36 12.54 -11.13
N LEU A 214 -8.67 12.74 -11.34
CA LEU A 214 -9.41 11.94 -12.30
C LEU A 214 -9.04 12.29 -13.75
N PRO A 215 -9.14 11.34 -14.71
CA PRO A 215 -8.83 11.58 -16.13
C PRO A 215 -9.64 12.71 -16.76
N GLU A 216 -10.84 12.98 -16.25
CA GLU A 216 -11.72 14.07 -16.68
C GLU A 216 -11.33 15.44 -16.09
N GLY A 217 -10.44 15.44 -15.09
CA GLY A 217 -9.88 16.61 -14.46
C GLY A 217 -9.09 17.46 -15.45
N ASN A 218 -9.23 18.78 -15.32
CA ASN A 218 -8.57 19.76 -16.19
C ASN A 218 -7.81 20.85 -15.40
N TYR A 219 -7.51 20.54 -14.14
CA TYR A 219 -6.64 21.33 -13.29
C TYR A 219 -5.32 20.57 -13.10
N GLU A 220 -4.23 21.31 -13.02
CA GLU A 220 -2.91 20.75 -12.69
C GLU A 220 -2.30 21.57 -11.56
N LEU A 221 -1.63 20.91 -10.62
CA LEU A 221 -0.78 21.54 -9.63
C LEU A 221 0.62 20.97 -9.84
N ILE A 222 1.56 21.78 -10.33
CA ILE A 222 2.91 21.31 -10.72
C ILE A 222 3.92 22.41 -10.44
N GLU A 223 5.02 22.08 -9.75
CA GLU A 223 6.19 22.95 -9.55
C GLU A 223 5.85 24.37 -9.06
N GLY A 224 4.97 24.49 -8.07
CA GLY A 224 4.55 25.78 -7.52
C GLY A 224 3.59 26.56 -8.44
N VAL A 225 2.96 25.92 -9.43
CA VAL A 225 1.98 26.55 -10.32
C VAL A 225 0.66 25.78 -10.28
N LEU A 226 -0.43 26.52 -10.07
CA LEU A 226 -1.80 26.04 -10.24
C LEU A 226 -2.25 26.41 -11.65
N ARG A 227 -2.45 25.40 -12.50
CA ARG A 227 -3.10 25.55 -13.80
C ARG A 227 -4.57 25.20 -13.68
N THR A 228 -5.38 26.11 -14.17
CA THR A 228 -6.82 25.93 -14.38
C THR A 228 -7.08 25.92 -15.88
N PRO A 229 -8.28 25.52 -16.35
CA PRO A 229 -8.58 25.48 -17.78
C PRO A 229 -8.38 26.80 -18.54
N ASN A 230 -8.40 27.92 -17.82
CA ASN A 230 -8.38 29.25 -18.42
C ASN A 230 -7.16 30.09 -18.00
N ASN A 231 -6.46 29.74 -16.91
CA ASN A 231 -5.44 30.57 -16.31
C ASN A 231 -4.38 29.75 -15.57
N GLU A 232 -3.20 30.33 -15.39
CA GLU A 232 -2.13 29.81 -14.54
C GLU A 232 -1.85 30.79 -13.39
N TYR A 233 -1.59 30.26 -12.20
CA TYR A 233 -1.34 31.04 -10.99
C TYR A 233 -0.11 30.52 -10.26
N SER A 234 0.79 31.41 -9.85
CA SER A 234 1.90 31.03 -8.96
C SER A 234 1.34 30.71 -7.58
N VAL A 235 1.69 29.52 -7.07
CA VAL A 235 1.34 29.06 -5.74
C VAL A 235 2.41 29.50 -4.77
N THR A 236 1.99 30.08 -3.66
CA THR A 236 2.86 30.48 -2.55
C THR A 236 2.80 29.50 -1.40
N GLN A 237 1.66 28.82 -1.22
CA GLN A 237 1.42 27.87 -0.14
C GLN A 237 0.24 26.98 -0.47
N VAL A 238 0.26 25.75 0.02
CA VAL A 238 -0.91 24.86 0.06
C VAL A 238 -1.22 24.49 1.51
N ASN A 239 -2.46 24.66 1.93
CA ASN A 239 -2.94 24.11 3.19
C ASN A 239 -3.80 22.88 2.93
N PHE A 240 -3.58 21.85 3.71
CA PHE A 240 -4.42 20.66 3.76
C PHE A 240 -4.83 20.47 5.22
N GLY A 241 -6.00 21.01 5.55
CA GLY A 241 -6.51 21.07 6.91
C GLY A 241 -5.65 21.95 7.80
N MET A 242 -5.05 21.33 8.82
CA MET A 242 -4.14 22.02 9.75
C MET A 242 -2.68 22.00 9.29
N ARG A 243 -2.35 21.28 8.21
CA ARG A 243 -1.00 21.21 7.66
C ARG A 243 -0.82 22.28 6.60
N SER A 244 0.38 22.84 6.57
CA SER A 244 0.81 23.84 5.62
C SER A 244 2.04 23.35 4.89
N TYR A 245 2.03 23.51 3.58
CA TYR A 245 3.08 23.08 2.65
C TYR A 245 3.53 24.29 1.85
N ASP A 246 4.83 24.57 1.89
CA ASP A 246 5.43 25.60 1.04
C ASP A 246 5.79 25.03 -0.34
N ASP A 247 5.92 23.71 -0.45
CA ASP A 247 6.23 22.98 -1.67
C ASP A 247 5.01 22.18 -2.16
N THR A 248 4.63 22.38 -3.42
CA THR A 248 3.46 21.71 -4.00
C THR A 248 3.68 20.23 -4.24
N GLU A 249 4.91 19.80 -4.50
CA GLU A 249 5.23 18.41 -4.77
C GLU A 249 5.16 17.59 -3.47
N GLU A 250 5.66 18.15 -2.36
CA GLU A 250 5.52 17.58 -1.02
C GLU A 250 4.03 17.43 -0.64
N PHE A 251 3.22 18.46 -0.89
CA PHE A 251 1.77 18.37 -0.68
C PHE A 251 1.14 17.26 -1.51
N LEU A 252 1.39 17.20 -2.82
CA LEU A 252 0.80 16.19 -3.70
C LEU A 252 1.23 14.78 -3.31
N GLN A 253 2.49 14.61 -2.94
CA GLN A 253 3.05 13.35 -2.46
C GLN A 253 2.31 12.86 -1.21
N ASP A 254 2.10 13.74 -0.23
CA ASP A 254 1.33 13.44 0.98
C ASP A 254 -0.16 13.18 0.66
N PHE A 255 -0.76 13.99 -0.21
CA PHE A 255 -2.16 13.87 -0.60
C PHE A 255 -2.41 12.53 -1.30
N HIS A 256 -1.61 12.17 -2.30
CA HIS A 256 -1.71 10.87 -2.99
C HIS A 256 -1.49 9.69 -2.05
N SER A 257 -0.52 9.79 -1.14
CA SER A 257 -0.26 8.75 -0.14
C SER A 257 -1.47 8.49 0.77
N LEU A 258 -2.21 9.55 1.11
CA LEU A 258 -3.44 9.45 1.89
C LEU A 258 -4.64 9.01 1.04
N TYR A 259 -4.79 9.56 -0.17
CA TYR A 259 -5.86 9.22 -1.11
C TYR A 259 -5.86 7.73 -1.45
N TYR A 260 -4.68 7.17 -1.73
CA TYR A 260 -4.53 5.74 -2.02
C TYR A 260 -4.40 4.89 -0.75
N GLU A 261 -4.48 5.48 0.45
CA GLU A 261 -4.37 4.78 1.74
C GLU A 261 -3.11 3.89 1.87
N VAL A 262 -2.05 4.15 1.10
CA VAL A 262 -0.86 3.28 1.01
C VAL A 262 -0.04 3.23 2.31
N LYS A 263 -0.24 4.21 3.19
CA LYS A 263 0.44 4.29 4.49
C LYS A 263 0.08 3.13 5.41
N SER A 264 -1.18 2.68 5.43
CA SER A 264 -1.62 1.55 6.27
C SER A 264 -0.89 0.26 5.88
N TYR A 265 -0.75 0.00 4.58
CA TYR A 265 0.00 -1.15 4.06
C TYR A 265 1.47 -1.13 4.47
N ARG A 266 2.10 0.04 4.54
CA ARG A 266 3.48 0.17 5.02
C ARG A 266 3.62 -0.16 6.50
N GLU A 267 2.65 0.24 7.32
CA GLU A 267 2.61 -0.11 8.74
C GLU A 267 2.44 -1.64 8.92
N HIS A 268 1.50 -2.25 8.19
CA HIS A 268 1.33 -3.70 8.16
C HIS A 268 2.58 -4.44 7.67
N PHE A 269 3.24 -3.94 6.62
CA PHE A 269 4.48 -4.54 6.13
C PHE A 269 5.56 -4.53 7.22
N ASN A 270 5.72 -3.41 7.92
CA ASN A 270 6.71 -3.31 8.99
C ASN A 270 6.39 -4.26 10.15
N GLN A 271 5.10 -4.43 10.48
CA GLN A 271 4.66 -5.41 11.48
C GLN A 271 5.02 -6.83 11.07
N VAL A 272 4.64 -7.26 9.87
CA VAL A 272 4.91 -8.64 9.37
C VAL A 272 6.41 -8.89 9.17
N ALA A 273 7.15 -7.95 8.58
CA ALA A 273 8.58 -8.13 8.31
C ALA A 273 9.46 -8.13 9.58
N SER A 274 9.01 -7.41 10.62
CA SER A 274 9.68 -7.31 11.93
C SER A 274 9.17 -8.32 12.95
N SER A 275 8.04 -8.99 12.70
CA SER A 275 7.50 -10.00 13.60
C SER A 275 8.40 -11.25 13.64
N MET A 276 8.17 -12.09 14.65
CA MET A 276 8.80 -13.40 14.73
C MET A 276 8.17 -14.41 13.75
N GLU A 277 7.04 -14.08 13.11
CA GLU A 277 6.28 -14.99 12.26
C GLU A 277 7.10 -15.51 11.08
N PRO A 278 7.84 -14.68 10.31
CA PRO A 278 8.66 -15.19 9.20
C PRO A 278 9.80 -16.12 9.63
N PHE A 279 10.09 -16.21 10.93
CA PHE A 279 11.06 -17.16 11.49
C PHE A 279 10.43 -18.47 11.97
N GLN A 280 9.12 -18.48 12.24
CA GLN A 280 8.37 -19.66 12.70
C GLN A 280 7.75 -20.43 11.53
N SER A 281 7.37 -19.71 10.48
CA SER A 281 6.67 -20.22 9.31
C SER A 281 7.01 -19.37 8.09
N LYS A 282 6.88 -19.93 6.88
CA LYS A 282 7.07 -19.16 5.65
C LYS A 282 5.88 -18.23 5.44
N VAL A 283 6.14 -16.94 5.20
CA VAL A 283 5.08 -15.97 4.86
C VAL A 283 4.96 -15.86 3.35
N TYR A 284 3.71 -15.89 2.87
CA TYR A 284 3.38 -15.78 1.46
C TYR A 284 2.61 -14.50 1.16
N ASP A 285 3.03 -13.84 0.10
CA ASP A 285 2.47 -12.63 -0.45
C ASP A 285 1.59 -12.99 -1.66
N ASP A 286 0.28 -12.96 -1.52
CA ASP A 286 -0.67 -13.15 -2.63
C ASP A 286 -1.24 -11.80 -3.06
N LYS A 287 -2.00 -11.77 -4.16
CA LYS A 287 -2.56 -10.56 -4.74
C LYS A 287 -3.41 -9.77 -3.75
N ASN A 288 -4.30 -10.48 -3.05
CA ASN A 288 -5.33 -9.88 -2.21
C ASN A 288 -5.05 -10.05 -0.70
N TYR A 289 -3.99 -10.75 -0.30
CA TYR A 289 -3.68 -10.99 1.10
C TYR A 289 -2.23 -11.42 1.33
N VAL A 290 -1.78 -11.32 2.57
CA VAL A 290 -0.54 -11.92 3.08
C VAL A 290 -0.92 -13.04 4.05
N THR A 291 -0.28 -14.21 3.93
CA THR A 291 -0.62 -15.40 4.72
C THR A 291 0.58 -16.01 5.44
N GLU A 292 0.31 -16.58 6.60
CA GLU A 292 1.25 -17.43 7.32
C GLU A 292 1.21 -18.87 6.75
N GLY A 293 2.10 -19.21 5.82
CA GLY A 293 2.07 -20.51 5.13
C GLY A 293 0.97 -20.58 4.06
N LYS A 294 1.06 -21.57 3.16
CA LYS A 294 0.25 -21.60 1.92
C LYS A 294 -1.28 -21.59 2.13
N ASN A 295 -1.75 -22.07 3.28
CA ASN A 295 -3.18 -22.14 3.64
C ASN A 295 -3.41 -21.70 5.10
N GLY A 296 -2.50 -20.91 5.67
CA GLY A 296 -2.64 -20.49 7.06
C GLY A 296 -3.44 -19.21 7.20
N ARG A 297 -3.30 -18.57 8.36
CA ARG A 297 -4.05 -17.37 8.71
C ARG A 297 -3.67 -16.21 7.79
N ASN A 298 -4.66 -15.42 7.38
CA ASN A 298 -4.43 -14.12 6.74
C ASN A 298 -3.85 -13.14 7.78
N LEU A 299 -2.66 -12.63 7.50
CA LEU A 299 -1.97 -11.63 8.30
C LEU A 299 -2.37 -10.21 7.88
N VAL A 300 -2.62 -10.01 6.58
CA VAL A 300 -3.01 -8.71 6.00
C VAL A 300 -3.97 -8.97 4.85
N LEU A 301 -5.05 -8.21 4.76
CA LEU A 301 -5.91 -8.15 3.58
C LEU A 301 -5.47 -6.96 2.71
N LYS A 302 -5.48 -7.15 1.38
CA LYS A 302 -5.09 -6.15 0.39
C LYS A 302 -6.25 -5.88 -0.55
N GLU A 303 -7.16 -5.03 -0.10
CA GLU A 303 -8.24 -4.56 -0.92
C GLU A 303 -7.86 -3.18 -1.44
N HIS A 304 -7.23 -3.16 -2.61
CA HIS A 304 -6.84 -1.91 -3.26
C HIS A 304 -7.22 -1.95 -4.73
N ASN A 305 -7.96 -0.94 -5.19
CA ASN A 305 -8.50 -0.89 -6.55
C ASN A 305 -7.47 -0.40 -7.58
N ASP A 306 -6.60 0.54 -7.18
CA ASP A 306 -5.64 1.15 -8.12
C ASP A 306 -4.30 0.39 -8.22
N PHE A 307 -3.80 -0.16 -7.11
CA PHE A 307 -2.47 -0.78 -7.06
C PHE A 307 -2.49 -2.28 -6.78
N ASN A 308 -1.52 -2.97 -7.38
CA ASN A 308 -1.06 -4.26 -6.90
C ASN A 308 -0.10 -4.02 -5.74
N ILE A 309 -0.58 -4.19 -4.51
CA ILE A 309 0.22 -3.96 -3.30
C ILE A 309 1.15 -5.13 -3.06
N VAL A 310 2.46 -4.89 -3.00
CA VAL A 310 3.51 -5.90 -2.83
C VAL A 310 4.11 -5.85 -1.42
N PHE A 311 4.22 -7.01 -0.77
CA PHE A 311 4.87 -7.23 0.52
C PHE A 311 6.10 -8.14 0.41
N ALA A 312 6.48 -8.57 -0.79
CA ALA A 312 7.66 -9.39 -1.03
C ALA A 312 8.93 -8.84 -0.33
N SER A 313 9.74 -9.72 0.24
CA SER A 313 11.01 -9.34 0.85
C SER A 313 11.95 -10.55 0.89
N ASN A 314 13.10 -10.44 1.56
CA ASN A 314 13.95 -11.61 1.82
C ASN A 314 13.27 -12.67 2.70
N LYS A 315 12.19 -12.32 3.40
CA LYS A 315 11.44 -13.22 4.30
C LYS A 315 10.03 -13.54 3.83
N ILE A 316 9.54 -12.81 2.83
CA ILE A 316 8.16 -12.89 2.35
C ILE A 316 8.21 -13.30 0.86
N GLU A 317 7.72 -14.50 0.57
CA GLU A 317 7.71 -15.09 -0.78
C GLU A 317 6.41 -14.74 -1.52
N ILE A 318 6.49 -14.31 -2.77
CA ILE A 318 5.32 -14.14 -3.64
C ILE A 318 4.70 -15.51 -3.89
N ALA A 319 3.39 -15.63 -3.68
CA ALA A 319 2.62 -16.81 -3.98
C ALA A 319 2.77 -17.15 -5.48
N GLU A 320 3.00 -18.43 -5.78
CA GLU A 320 3.25 -18.90 -7.14
C GLU A 320 2.13 -18.54 -8.13
N SER A 321 0.87 -18.57 -7.67
CA SER A 321 -0.32 -18.13 -8.41
C SER A 321 -0.20 -16.68 -8.88
N TRP A 322 0.12 -15.79 -7.95
CA TRP A 322 0.25 -14.37 -8.25
C TRP A 322 1.51 -14.05 -9.06
N LEU A 323 2.61 -14.73 -8.79
CA LEU A 323 3.84 -14.61 -9.58
C LEU A 323 3.62 -14.98 -11.05
N VAL A 324 2.80 -16.01 -11.32
CA VAL A 324 2.38 -16.37 -12.69
C VAL A 324 1.54 -15.27 -13.33
N ASP A 325 0.59 -14.68 -12.60
CA ASP A 325 -0.24 -13.56 -13.09
C ASP A 325 0.61 -12.34 -13.43
N LEU A 326 1.54 -11.94 -12.55
CA LEU A 326 2.46 -10.81 -12.80
C LEU A 326 3.33 -11.05 -14.04
N VAL A 327 3.92 -12.24 -14.17
CA VAL A 327 4.73 -12.61 -15.34
C VAL A 327 3.89 -12.59 -16.62
N GLN A 328 2.65 -13.08 -16.57
CA GLN A 328 1.76 -13.03 -17.73
C GLN A 328 1.43 -11.59 -18.12
N ARG A 329 1.03 -10.75 -17.16
CA ARG A 329 0.77 -9.31 -17.39
C ARG A 329 1.96 -8.62 -18.03
N PHE A 330 3.17 -8.88 -17.55
CA PHE A 330 4.40 -8.31 -18.11
C PHE A 330 4.61 -8.71 -19.58
N ASN A 331 4.47 -9.99 -19.90
CA ASN A 331 4.63 -10.48 -21.27
C ASN A 331 3.54 -9.96 -22.21
N ASP A 332 2.30 -9.90 -21.73
CA ASP A 332 1.14 -9.44 -22.49
C ASP A 332 1.12 -7.90 -22.67
N GLY A 333 2.03 -7.18 -22.01
CA GLY A 333 2.06 -5.72 -22.04
C GLY A 333 0.88 -5.04 -21.33
N THR A 334 0.21 -5.76 -20.43
CA THR A 334 -0.92 -5.22 -19.65
C THR A 334 -0.41 -4.20 -18.65
N GLU A 335 -0.81 -2.94 -18.79
CA GLU A 335 -0.45 -1.88 -17.85
C GLU A 335 -0.79 -2.30 -16.41
N THR A 336 0.24 -2.31 -15.55
CA THR A 336 0.12 -2.81 -14.18
C THR A 336 0.74 -1.80 -13.22
N GLN A 337 -0.09 -1.22 -12.36
CA GLN A 337 0.36 -0.33 -11.31
C GLN A 337 0.75 -1.15 -10.08
N ILE A 338 1.94 -0.88 -9.55
CA ILE A 338 2.55 -1.63 -8.44
C ILE A 338 2.98 -0.64 -7.36
N TYR A 339 2.63 -0.93 -6.13
CA TYR A 339 3.17 -0.24 -4.96
C TYR A 339 3.76 -1.27 -4.00
N HIS A 340 5.03 -1.10 -3.64
CA HIS A 340 5.67 -1.94 -2.65
C HIS A 340 5.55 -1.33 -1.25
N ALA A 341 4.86 -2.01 -0.35
CA ALA A 341 4.53 -1.52 1.00
C ALA A 341 5.77 -1.22 1.86
N GLY A 342 6.85 -1.99 1.67
CA GLY A 342 8.11 -1.76 2.38
C GLY A 342 8.96 -0.56 1.92
N ARG A 343 8.50 0.28 0.98
CA ARG A 343 9.20 1.48 0.52
C ARG A 343 8.28 2.71 0.57
N PRO A 344 8.82 3.93 0.71
CA PRO A 344 8.04 5.15 0.56
C PRO A 344 7.30 5.17 -0.79
N PHE A 345 6.08 5.70 -0.76
CA PHE A 345 5.31 5.96 -1.98
C PHE A 345 6.01 7.03 -2.82
N SER A 346 5.76 7.06 -4.13
CA SER A 346 6.06 8.21 -4.97
C SER A 346 4.91 8.43 -5.93
N LYS A 347 4.42 9.67 -6.04
CA LYS A 347 3.38 10.03 -7.01
C LYS A 347 3.84 9.80 -8.47
N ASP A 348 5.15 9.94 -8.71
CA ASP A 348 5.76 9.79 -10.02
C ASP A 348 6.32 8.37 -10.16
N ALA A 349 5.55 7.50 -10.81
CA ALA A 349 5.95 6.12 -11.02
C ALA A 349 7.14 5.99 -11.99
N PHE A 350 8.14 5.21 -11.61
CA PHE A 350 9.14 4.76 -12.56
C PHE A 350 8.63 3.55 -13.34
N LYS A 351 9.04 3.42 -14.60
CA LYS A 351 8.56 2.38 -15.51
C LYS A 351 9.59 1.31 -15.79
N ILE A 352 9.17 0.06 -15.65
CA ILE A 352 9.89 -1.12 -16.16
C ILE A 352 8.93 -1.89 -17.06
N GLY A 353 9.10 -1.75 -18.37
CA GLY A 353 8.14 -2.16 -19.38
C GLY A 353 6.77 -1.52 -19.15
N ASN A 354 5.78 -2.38 -18.95
CA ASN A 354 4.39 -2.02 -18.64
C ASN A 354 4.09 -1.92 -17.13
N PHE A 355 5.09 -2.13 -16.26
CA PHE A 355 4.93 -1.94 -14.82
C PHE A 355 5.24 -0.50 -14.43
N HIS A 356 4.26 0.13 -13.78
CA HIS A 356 4.36 1.46 -13.19
C HIS A 356 4.54 1.30 -11.68
N ILE A 357 5.73 1.61 -11.16
CA ILE A 357 6.08 1.34 -9.77
C ILE A 357 6.11 2.66 -9.00
N TYR A 358 5.18 2.81 -8.06
CA TYR A 358 4.92 4.03 -7.30
C TYR A 358 5.72 4.07 -6.00
N ASN A 359 7.04 3.90 -6.11
CA ASN A 359 7.95 3.94 -4.97
C ASN A 359 9.11 4.90 -5.24
N GLU A 360 9.58 5.58 -4.20
CA GLU A 360 10.81 6.37 -4.28
C GLU A 360 12.01 5.47 -4.61
N THR A 361 12.87 5.95 -5.52
CA THR A 361 14.10 5.27 -5.93
C THR A 361 15.17 6.27 -6.37
N ASP A 362 16.41 5.98 -6.01
CA ASP A 362 17.59 6.74 -6.46
C ASP A 362 18.15 6.21 -7.79
N ALA A 363 17.61 5.10 -8.31
CA ALA A 363 18.11 4.42 -9.50
C ALA A 363 17.64 5.12 -10.79
N LYS A 364 18.39 6.14 -11.22
CA LYS A 364 18.05 7.02 -12.36
C LYS A 364 17.97 6.31 -13.71
N ASP A 365 18.75 5.25 -13.91
CA ASP A 365 18.89 4.57 -15.20
C ASP A 365 17.87 3.44 -15.43
N LEU A 366 16.96 3.16 -14.48
CA LEU A 366 15.99 2.06 -14.61
C LEU A 366 15.12 2.15 -15.87
N GLN A 367 14.79 3.36 -16.32
CA GLN A 367 14.00 3.57 -17.53
C GLN A 367 14.69 3.01 -18.78
N LYS A 368 16.01 2.84 -18.79
CA LYS A 368 16.75 2.27 -19.92
C LYS A 368 16.44 0.79 -20.14
N LEU A 369 15.93 0.10 -19.11
CA LEU A 369 15.39 -1.26 -19.26
C LEU A 369 14.20 -1.31 -20.22
N ASN A 370 13.48 -0.18 -20.40
CA ASN A 370 12.38 -0.10 -21.35
C ASN A 370 12.84 -0.30 -22.79
N HIS A 371 14.08 0.07 -23.12
CA HIS A 371 14.64 -0.23 -24.44
C HIS A 371 14.77 -1.74 -24.69
N VAL A 372 15.18 -2.51 -23.68
CA VAL A 372 15.23 -3.98 -23.76
C VAL A 372 13.82 -4.56 -23.85
N TYR A 373 12.88 -4.01 -23.07
CA TYR A 373 11.47 -4.42 -23.09
C TYR A 373 10.79 -4.17 -24.45
N GLU A 374 10.97 -3.00 -25.07
CA GLU A 374 10.46 -2.72 -26.41
C GLU A 374 10.94 -3.75 -27.43
N ARG A 375 12.19 -4.21 -27.27
CA ARG A 375 12.77 -5.23 -28.13
C ARG A 375 12.09 -6.57 -27.89
N MET A 376 11.87 -6.95 -26.64
CA MET A 376 11.09 -8.14 -26.25
C MET A 376 9.70 -8.16 -26.91
N GLN A 377 9.03 -7.00 -26.99
CA GLN A 377 7.69 -6.87 -27.55
C GLN A 377 7.62 -6.82 -29.10
N LYS A 378 8.76 -6.78 -29.81
CA LYS A 378 8.74 -6.76 -31.29
C LYS A 378 8.29 -8.10 -31.88
N ALA A 379 7.47 -8.02 -32.91
CA ALA A 379 7.04 -9.18 -33.70
C ALA A 379 8.26 -9.96 -34.23
N GLY A 380 8.21 -11.29 -34.12
CA GLY A 380 9.31 -12.18 -34.50
C GLY A 380 10.19 -12.61 -33.33
N THR A 381 10.11 -11.96 -32.16
CA THR A 381 10.80 -12.42 -30.95
C THR A 381 10.24 -13.76 -30.49
N SER A 382 11.08 -14.79 -30.48
CA SER A 382 10.72 -16.13 -29.96
C SER A 382 10.48 -16.10 -28.45
N ASP A 383 9.60 -16.95 -27.92
CA ASP A 383 9.33 -17.12 -26.48
C ASP A 383 10.62 -17.28 -25.65
N GLN A 384 11.60 -18.01 -26.18
CA GLN A 384 12.87 -18.23 -25.50
C GLN A 384 13.69 -16.94 -25.39
N LEU A 385 13.76 -16.14 -26.45
CA LEU A 385 14.39 -14.82 -26.40
C LEU A 385 13.62 -13.90 -25.45
N SER A 386 12.29 -13.93 -25.45
CA SER A 386 11.49 -13.15 -24.51
C SER A 386 11.82 -13.51 -23.07
N ASN A 387 11.89 -14.79 -22.72
CA ASN A 387 12.28 -15.24 -21.37
C ASN A 387 13.69 -14.77 -20.99
N ILE A 388 14.64 -14.79 -21.93
CA ILE A 388 16.01 -14.29 -21.71
C ILE A 388 15.99 -12.78 -21.42
N LEU A 389 15.28 -12.00 -22.24
CA LEU A 389 15.21 -10.55 -22.07
C LEU A 389 14.46 -10.16 -20.79
N SER A 390 13.36 -10.84 -20.44
CA SER A 390 12.65 -10.63 -19.17
C SER A 390 13.54 -10.97 -17.97
N TYR A 391 14.30 -12.06 -18.05
CA TYR A 391 15.29 -12.41 -17.01
C TYR A 391 16.28 -11.26 -16.82
N VAL A 392 16.88 -10.75 -17.91
CA VAL A 392 17.84 -9.64 -17.82
C VAL A 392 17.20 -8.40 -17.22
N ILE A 393 16.01 -8.02 -17.67
CA ILE A 393 15.30 -6.82 -17.18
C ILE A 393 15.10 -6.90 -15.66
N PHE A 394 14.53 -8.00 -15.17
CA PHE A 394 14.25 -8.14 -13.74
C PHE A 394 15.51 -8.38 -12.91
N SER A 395 16.54 -9.01 -13.47
CA SER A 395 17.78 -9.24 -12.75
C SER A 395 18.59 -7.94 -12.60
N VAL A 396 18.60 -7.08 -13.63
CA VAL A 396 19.19 -5.74 -13.52
C VAL A 396 18.39 -4.87 -12.55
N ALA A 397 17.06 -4.87 -12.66
CA ALA A 397 16.20 -4.14 -11.72
C ALA A 397 16.44 -4.58 -10.26
N SER A 398 16.60 -5.88 -10.04
CA SER A 398 16.92 -6.45 -8.72
C SER A 398 18.28 -6.01 -8.19
N ASP A 399 19.28 -5.78 -9.04
CA ASP A 399 20.64 -5.34 -8.64
C ASP A 399 20.69 -3.84 -8.36
N TRP A 400 19.94 -3.05 -9.12
CA TRP A 400 19.98 -1.58 -9.04
C TRP A 400 19.03 -1.00 -8.00
N LEU A 401 17.95 -1.71 -7.67
CA LEU A 401 17.03 -1.30 -6.63
C LEU A 401 17.50 -1.79 -5.26
N GLU A 402 17.14 -1.04 -4.23
CA GLU A 402 17.40 -1.45 -2.86
C GLU A 402 16.29 -2.35 -2.30
N SER A 403 16.60 -3.11 -1.25
CA SER A 403 15.62 -3.93 -0.53
C SER A 403 14.51 -3.07 0.09
N PRO A 404 13.24 -3.50 0.08
CA PRO A 404 12.75 -4.81 -0.38
C PRO A 404 12.41 -4.93 -1.87
N LEU A 405 12.40 -3.85 -2.65
CA LEU A 405 12.10 -3.90 -4.09
C LEU A 405 13.04 -4.83 -4.86
N SER A 406 14.32 -4.87 -4.49
CA SER A 406 15.27 -5.85 -5.06
C SER A 406 14.78 -7.29 -4.91
N HIS A 407 14.23 -7.66 -3.75
CA HIS A 407 13.72 -9.00 -3.51
C HIS A 407 12.46 -9.31 -4.31
N PHE A 408 11.56 -8.34 -4.48
CA PHE A 408 10.42 -8.48 -5.39
C PHE A 408 10.89 -8.84 -6.81
N PHE A 409 11.83 -8.08 -7.37
CA PHE A 409 12.35 -8.33 -8.71
C PHE A 409 13.22 -9.59 -8.80
N SER A 410 13.93 -9.96 -7.74
CA SER A 410 14.66 -11.24 -7.66
C SER A 410 13.71 -12.43 -7.79
N GLN A 411 12.53 -12.38 -7.16
CA GLN A 411 11.53 -13.46 -7.26
C GLN A 411 10.92 -13.56 -8.66
N MET A 412 10.69 -12.43 -9.34
CA MET A 412 10.32 -12.39 -10.76
C MET A 412 11.42 -13.00 -11.64
N THR A 413 12.68 -12.64 -11.38
CA THR A 413 13.86 -13.17 -12.08
C THR A 413 13.95 -14.70 -11.98
N GLU A 414 13.75 -15.26 -10.79
CA GLU A 414 13.76 -16.72 -10.57
C GLU A 414 12.68 -17.45 -11.38
N LYS A 415 11.52 -16.81 -11.62
CA LYS A 415 10.45 -17.39 -12.42
C LYS A 415 10.86 -17.58 -13.89
N TYR A 416 11.58 -16.61 -14.46
CA TYR A 416 12.13 -16.72 -15.80
C TYR A 416 13.33 -17.66 -15.87
N ALA A 417 14.20 -17.65 -14.86
CA ALA A 417 15.35 -18.55 -14.79
C ALA A 417 14.93 -20.03 -14.90
N LYS A 418 13.83 -20.42 -14.25
CA LYS A 418 13.26 -21.78 -14.33
C LYS A 418 12.69 -22.15 -15.70
N ARG A 419 12.50 -21.19 -16.61
CA ARG A 419 11.98 -21.39 -17.97
C ARG A 419 13.07 -21.44 -19.03
N LEU A 420 14.34 -21.15 -18.67
CA LEU A 420 15.43 -21.12 -19.63
C LEU A 420 15.94 -22.52 -19.94
N ASP A 421 15.81 -22.91 -21.20
CA ASP A 421 16.44 -24.12 -21.75
C ASP A 421 17.73 -23.80 -22.52
N ALA A 422 18.64 -24.79 -22.55
CA ALA A 422 19.83 -24.80 -23.40
C ALA A 422 19.50 -25.08 -24.87
N GLU A 423 18.31 -25.61 -25.15
CA GLU A 423 17.80 -25.86 -26.48
C GLU A 423 16.72 -24.82 -26.84
N GLY A 424 16.96 -24.03 -27.89
CA GLY A 424 16.00 -23.01 -28.30
C GLY A 424 16.40 -22.29 -29.57
N VAL A 425 15.38 -21.85 -30.32
CA VAL A 425 15.56 -20.97 -31.47
C VAL A 425 15.44 -19.53 -30.99
N VAL A 426 16.40 -18.70 -31.37
CA VAL A 426 16.42 -17.26 -31.10
C VAL A 426 16.15 -16.54 -32.41
N LEU A 427 14.91 -16.08 -32.58
CA LEU A 427 14.48 -15.39 -33.80
C LEU A 427 14.69 -13.88 -33.65
N ARG A 428 15.89 -13.39 -33.95
CA ARG A 428 16.19 -11.95 -34.08
C ARG A 428 17.59 -11.72 -34.64
N ASP A 429 17.74 -10.63 -35.41
CA ASP A 429 19.06 -10.09 -35.77
C ASP A 429 19.55 -9.11 -34.68
N GLU A 430 20.87 -8.93 -34.57
CA GLU A 430 21.51 -7.91 -33.72
C GLU A 430 21.02 -6.49 -34.07
N ASP A 431 21.04 -5.59 -33.08
CA ASP A 431 20.71 -4.18 -33.31
C ASP A 431 21.55 -3.22 -32.44
N GLU A 432 21.20 -1.93 -32.47
CA GLU A 432 21.88 -0.90 -31.69
C GLU A 432 21.75 -1.05 -30.17
N ILE A 433 21.01 -2.05 -29.69
CA ILE A 433 20.78 -2.29 -28.26
C ILE A 433 21.23 -3.70 -27.89
N ILE A 434 20.92 -4.71 -28.71
CA ILE A 434 21.20 -6.12 -28.41
C ILE A 434 22.28 -6.67 -29.33
N GLU A 435 23.33 -7.22 -28.71
CA GLU A 435 24.45 -7.89 -29.37
C GLU A 435 24.50 -9.37 -28.94
N PHE A 436 24.70 -10.30 -29.87
CA PHE A 436 24.78 -11.74 -29.61
C PHE A 436 26.19 -12.27 -29.85
N LYS A 437 26.73 -13.03 -28.90
CA LYS A 437 28.04 -13.68 -29.10
C LYS A 437 27.98 -15.16 -28.78
N ALA A 438 28.36 -15.98 -29.75
CA ALA A 438 28.40 -17.42 -29.59
C ALA A 438 29.50 -17.83 -28.59
N ARG A 439 29.39 -19.06 -28.06
CA ARG A 439 30.40 -19.64 -27.15
C ARG A 439 31.85 -19.43 -27.62
N ASP A 440 32.13 -19.60 -28.92
CA ASP A 440 33.49 -19.56 -29.45
C ASP A 440 34.16 -18.19 -29.32
N TRP A 441 33.36 -17.12 -29.25
CA TRP A 441 33.83 -15.77 -28.99
C TRP A 441 34.42 -15.63 -27.58
N PHE A 442 33.84 -16.31 -26.58
CA PHE A 442 34.35 -16.33 -25.20
C PHE A 442 35.47 -17.36 -25.03
N THR A 443 35.36 -18.52 -25.70
CA THR A 443 36.32 -19.61 -25.47
C THR A 443 37.68 -19.39 -26.12
N SER A 444 37.74 -18.55 -27.17
CA SER A 444 38.98 -18.15 -27.85
C SER A 444 39.84 -17.13 -27.08
N ALA A 445 39.34 -16.61 -25.95
CA ALA A 445 40.11 -15.75 -25.06
C ALA A 445 40.62 -16.55 -23.84
N ASN A 446 41.93 -16.44 -23.58
CA ASN A 446 42.59 -17.29 -22.58
C ASN A 446 42.72 -16.66 -21.19
N ASN A 447 42.45 -15.36 -21.04
CA ASN A 447 42.55 -14.64 -19.77
C ASN A 447 41.45 -13.58 -19.61
N GLU A 448 41.25 -13.09 -18.39
CA GLU A 448 40.23 -12.09 -18.05
C GLU A 448 40.44 -10.76 -18.79
N ASP A 449 41.69 -10.35 -19.02
CA ASP A 449 42.00 -9.10 -19.73
C ASP A 449 41.46 -9.11 -21.15
N THR A 450 41.70 -10.18 -21.89
CA THR A 450 41.26 -10.28 -23.29
C THR A 450 39.74 -10.32 -23.37
N ILE A 451 39.07 -10.99 -22.42
CA ILE A 451 37.60 -11.04 -22.38
C ILE A 451 37.03 -9.65 -22.10
N ALA A 452 37.54 -8.96 -21.08
CA ALA A 452 37.09 -7.62 -20.74
C ALA A 452 37.36 -6.62 -21.88
N ASP A 453 38.42 -6.78 -22.68
CA ASP A 453 38.76 -5.87 -23.80
C ASP A 453 37.77 -6.05 -24.94
N ARG A 454 37.37 -7.29 -25.17
CA ARG A 454 36.35 -7.61 -26.17
C ARG A 454 35.01 -7.08 -25.73
N ILE A 455 34.59 -7.35 -24.50
CA ILE A 455 33.31 -6.84 -23.95
C ILE A 455 33.26 -5.32 -24.03
N ALA A 456 34.32 -4.63 -23.58
CA ALA A 456 34.41 -3.19 -23.63
C ALA A 456 34.15 -2.61 -25.02
N LYS A 457 34.57 -3.29 -26.08
CA LYS A 457 34.34 -2.85 -27.47
C LYS A 457 32.89 -3.01 -27.92
N GLU A 458 32.19 -4.03 -27.44
CA GLU A 458 30.81 -4.32 -27.86
C GLU A 458 29.78 -3.47 -27.09
N ILE A 459 30.08 -3.09 -25.84
CA ILE A 459 29.13 -2.37 -24.98
C ILE A 459 29.16 -0.84 -25.16
N GLN A 460 29.65 -0.35 -26.30
CA GLN A 460 29.73 1.08 -26.59
C GLN A 460 28.35 1.67 -26.93
N GLY A 461 27.97 2.75 -26.25
CA GLY A 461 26.73 3.49 -26.49
C GLY A 461 25.95 3.80 -25.22
N ASP A 462 24.80 4.46 -25.38
CA ASP A 462 23.96 4.90 -24.26
C ASP A 462 23.33 3.72 -23.50
N THR A 463 22.84 2.70 -24.23
CA THR A 463 22.28 1.47 -23.65
C THR A 463 22.68 0.28 -24.51
N ARG A 464 23.35 -0.72 -23.93
CA ARG A 464 23.77 -1.93 -24.63
C ARG A 464 23.54 -3.18 -23.79
N LEU A 465 23.08 -4.25 -24.44
CA LEU A 465 22.93 -5.59 -23.91
C LEU A 465 23.71 -6.58 -24.76
N LEU A 466 24.81 -7.09 -24.23
CA LEU A 466 25.54 -8.21 -24.80
C LEU A 466 25.03 -9.52 -24.20
N VAL A 467 24.57 -10.43 -25.05
CA VAL A 467 24.14 -11.78 -24.67
C VAL A 467 25.11 -12.81 -25.22
N GLY A 468 25.89 -13.41 -24.30
CA GLY A 468 26.82 -14.48 -24.57
C GLY A 468 26.16 -15.86 -24.48
N GLY A 469 26.48 -16.72 -25.44
CA GLY A 469 25.93 -18.07 -25.56
C GLY A 469 24.83 -18.21 -26.61
N ILE A 470 24.70 -17.26 -27.54
CA ILE A 470 23.76 -17.31 -28.67
C ILE A 470 24.55 -17.19 -29.97
N ASP A 471 24.32 -18.11 -30.90
CA ASP A 471 24.84 -18.06 -32.26
C ASP A 471 23.79 -17.40 -33.16
N GLU A 472 24.03 -16.14 -33.52
CA GLU A 472 23.13 -15.33 -34.35
C GLU A 472 22.96 -15.95 -35.74
N GLU A 473 24.05 -16.33 -36.42
CA GLU A 473 24.00 -16.90 -37.77
C GLU A 473 23.15 -18.17 -37.83
N LYS A 474 23.17 -18.96 -36.75
CA LYS A 474 22.39 -20.19 -36.63
C LYS A 474 21.07 -20.00 -35.91
N GLN A 475 20.80 -18.81 -35.37
CA GLN A 475 19.62 -18.49 -34.55
C GLN A 475 19.39 -19.51 -33.42
N GLN A 476 20.47 -19.93 -32.75
CA GLN A 476 20.45 -21.03 -31.78
C GLN A 476 21.21 -20.68 -30.50
N ILE A 477 20.69 -21.18 -29.38
CA ILE A 477 21.42 -21.15 -28.11
C ILE A 477 22.61 -22.12 -28.21
N LYS A 478 23.81 -21.57 -27.97
CA LYS A 478 25.07 -22.30 -27.86
C LYS A 478 25.75 -21.89 -26.55
N PRO A 479 25.36 -22.52 -25.44
CA PRO A 479 25.70 -22.03 -24.12
C PRO A 479 27.18 -22.27 -23.81
N ILE A 480 27.69 -21.51 -22.85
CA ILE A 480 29.09 -21.50 -22.44
C ILE A 480 29.26 -22.46 -21.27
N ASP A 481 30.39 -23.17 -21.17
CA ASP A 481 30.69 -23.98 -19.98
C ASP A 481 30.70 -23.10 -18.72
N GLY A 482 29.76 -23.36 -17.81
CA GLY A 482 29.54 -22.57 -16.59
C GLY A 482 30.73 -22.59 -15.64
N GLY A 483 31.59 -23.61 -15.72
CA GLY A 483 32.83 -23.72 -14.95
C GLY A 483 33.88 -22.69 -15.35
N ARG A 484 33.77 -22.08 -16.54
CA ARG A 484 34.72 -21.03 -16.98
C ARG A 484 34.46 -19.67 -16.34
N PHE A 485 33.27 -19.43 -15.78
CA PHE A 485 32.83 -18.12 -15.30
C PHE A 485 32.34 -18.22 -13.85
N ASP A 486 33.24 -18.44 -12.89
CA ASP A 486 32.91 -18.37 -11.46
C ASP A 486 32.68 -16.92 -10.98
N SER A 487 32.15 -16.75 -9.77
CA SER A 487 31.82 -15.44 -9.21
C SER A 487 33.01 -14.51 -9.07
N GLU A 488 34.18 -15.02 -8.66
CA GLU A 488 35.37 -14.19 -8.49
C GLU A 488 35.92 -13.74 -9.84
N ARG A 489 35.96 -14.65 -10.82
CA ARG A 489 36.40 -14.33 -12.18
C ARG A 489 35.46 -13.32 -12.83
N ASN A 490 34.16 -13.48 -12.66
CA ASN A 490 33.15 -12.54 -13.18
C ASN A 490 33.33 -11.15 -12.59
N GLN A 491 33.58 -11.05 -11.28
CA GLN A 491 33.88 -9.77 -10.63
C GLN A 491 35.13 -9.13 -11.22
N ARG A 492 36.23 -9.89 -11.37
CA ARG A 492 37.48 -9.38 -11.98
C ARG A 492 37.28 -8.91 -13.42
N ILE A 493 36.45 -9.59 -14.21
CA ILE A 493 36.11 -9.16 -15.57
C ILE A 493 35.29 -7.87 -15.51
N ARG A 494 34.25 -7.80 -14.67
CA ARG A 494 33.41 -6.61 -14.48
C ARG A 494 34.25 -5.39 -14.11
N ASP A 495 35.14 -5.50 -13.13
CA ASP A 495 35.99 -4.40 -12.66
C ASP A 495 36.88 -3.90 -13.81
N LYS A 496 37.48 -4.80 -14.60
CA LYS A 496 38.29 -4.43 -15.77
C LYS A 496 37.48 -3.80 -16.89
N VAL A 497 36.24 -4.24 -17.11
CA VAL A 497 35.34 -3.61 -18.10
C VAL A 497 34.98 -2.20 -17.65
N LEU A 498 34.70 -1.99 -16.36
CA LEU A 498 34.44 -0.66 -15.79
C LEU A 498 35.66 0.26 -15.94
N GLU A 499 36.86 -0.21 -15.60
CA GLU A 499 38.11 0.56 -15.77
C GLU A 499 38.34 1.02 -17.21
N ARG A 500 37.93 0.20 -18.20
CA ARG A 500 38.10 0.50 -19.63
C ARG A 500 37.02 1.39 -20.21
N ASN A 501 35.88 1.49 -19.55
CA ASN A 501 34.72 2.25 -19.98
C ASN A 501 34.31 3.26 -18.91
N GLY A 502 35.25 4.12 -18.50
CA GLY A 502 35.03 5.12 -17.45
C GLY A 502 33.98 6.20 -17.78
N ASN A 503 33.33 6.11 -18.94
CA ASN A 503 32.18 6.90 -19.35
C ASN A 503 30.83 6.20 -19.15
N LEU A 504 30.82 4.92 -18.74
CA LEU A 504 29.60 4.17 -18.43
C LEU A 504 29.33 4.27 -16.93
N ASP A 505 28.11 4.63 -16.56
CA ASP A 505 27.71 4.84 -15.16
C ASP A 505 27.35 3.51 -14.49
N HIS A 506 26.78 2.57 -15.25
CA HIS A 506 26.45 1.25 -14.75
C HIS A 506 26.84 0.15 -15.73
N ILE A 507 27.48 -0.89 -15.19
CA ILE A 507 27.74 -2.15 -15.89
C ILE A 507 27.25 -3.29 -15.01
N TYR A 508 26.24 -3.98 -15.50
CA TYR A 508 25.71 -5.20 -14.95
C TYR A 508 26.33 -6.38 -15.69
N PHE A 509 27.04 -7.25 -14.96
CA PHE A 509 27.67 -8.45 -15.51
C PHE A 509 27.21 -9.65 -14.71
N GLN A 510 26.52 -10.59 -15.36
CA GLN A 510 26.03 -11.78 -14.68
C GLN A 510 26.06 -13.01 -15.59
N LYS A 511 26.20 -14.18 -14.98
CA LYS A 511 25.89 -15.45 -15.64
C LYS A 511 24.55 -15.99 -15.14
N ILE A 512 23.85 -16.69 -16.03
CA ILE A 512 22.74 -17.58 -15.66
C ILE A 512 23.16 -19.02 -15.93
N ASN A 513 23.02 -19.88 -14.93
CA ASN A 513 23.22 -21.31 -15.13
C ASN A 513 21.98 -21.92 -15.80
N LEU A 514 22.22 -22.74 -16.81
CA LEU A 514 21.23 -23.60 -17.43
C LEU A 514 21.21 -24.96 -16.72
N HIS A 515 20.15 -25.75 -16.91
CA HIS A 515 19.94 -27.02 -16.20
C HIS A 515 21.05 -28.06 -16.41
N ASN A 516 21.86 -27.95 -17.46
CA ASN A 516 22.92 -28.88 -17.83
C ASN A 516 24.32 -28.50 -17.28
N GLY A 517 24.44 -27.43 -16.49
CA GLY A 517 25.71 -26.93 -15.98
C GLY A 517 26.43 -25.93 -16.91
N ASP A 518 25.89 -25.71 -18.11
CA ASP A 518 26.29 -24.59 -18.96
C ASP A 518 25.67 -23.27 -18.47
N CYS A 519 26.05 -22.16 -19.09
CA CYS A 519 25.53 -20.84 -18.76
C CYS A 519 25.35 -19.94 -19.98
N LEU A 520 24.48 -18.94 -19.85
CA LEU A 520 24.51 -17.72 -20.66
C LEU A 520 25.19 -16.61 -19.88
N LEU A 521 25.80 -15.68 -20.60
CA LEU A 521 26.47 -14.52 -20.03
C LEU A 521 25.71 -13.26 -20.45
N PHE A 522 25.49 -12.33 -19.54
CA PHE A 522 24.86 -11.05 -19.83
C PHE A 522 25.76 -9.92 -19.39
N VAL A 523 25.93 -8.94 -20.27
CA VAL A 523 26.50 -7.64 -19.93
C VAL A 523 25.51 -6.57 -20.36
N PHE A 524 24.90 -5.90 -19.40
CA PHE A 524 24.06 -4.74 -19.65
C PHE A 524 24.79 -3.49 -19.19
N SER A 525 24.86 -2.48 -20.04
CA SER A 525 25.54 -1.23 -19.72
C SER A 525 24.71 -0.02 -20.09
N THR A 526 24.87 1.03 -19.29
CA THR A 526 24.21 2.31 -19.51
C THR A 526 25.16 3.49 -19.28
N GLN A 527 24.90 4.58 -19.99
CA GLN A 527 25.59 5.87 -19.82
C GLN A 527 24.58 6.97 -19.49
N THR A 528 24.51 7.42 -18.24
CA THR A 528 23.68 8.55 -17.82
C THR A 528 24.06 9.79 -18.64
N ASN A 529 23.13 10.26 -19.47
CA ASN A 529 23.30 11.52 -20.18
C ASN A 529 23.06 12.66 -19.19
N ASP A 530 24.12 13.22 -18.59
CA ASP A 530 24.04 14.45 -17.80
C ASP A 530 23.72 15.66 -18.71
N PHE A 531 22.45 15.80 -19.12
CA PHE A 531 21.92 16.99 -19.81
C PHE A 531 21.31 18.03 -18.85
N THR A 532 21.83 18.16 -17.63
CA THR A 532 21.43 19.22 -16.69
C THR A 532 22.47 20.34 -16.51
N GLY A 533 23.60 20.30 -17.23
CA GLY A 533 24.70 21.25 -17.07
C GLY A 533 24.90 22.31 -18.16
N LEU A 534 24.26 22.20 -19.32
CA LEU A 534 24.46 23.14 -20.44
C LEU A 534 23.12 23.62 -20.99
N LYS A 535 22.48 24.56 -20.28
CA LYS A 535 21.64 25.55 -20.97
C LYS A 535 22.58 26.36 -21.85
N GLU A 536 22.49 26.14 -23.17
CA GLU A 536 23.14 26.97 -24.16
C GLU A 536 22.79 28.45 -23.88
N ILE A 537 23.83 29.24 -23.64
CA ILE A 537 23.79 30.68 -23.86
C ILE A 537 23.79 30.84 -25.39
N VAL A 538 22.62 31.06 -25.98
CA VAL A 538 22.48 31.80 -27.25
C VAL A 538 21.28 32.74 -27.14
#